data_AF-X0B3S4-F1
#
_entry.id   AF-X0B3S4-F1
#
_cell.length_a   1.000
_cell.length_b   1.000
_cell.length_c   1.000
_cell.angle_alpha   90.00
_cell.angle_beta   90.00
_cell.angle_gamma   90.00
#
_symmetry.space_group_name_H-M   'P 1'
#
loop_
_entity.id
_entity.type
_entity.pdbx_description
1 polymer ?
#
loop_
_entity_poly.entity_id
_entity_poly.type
_entity_poly.pdbx_seq_one_letter_code
_entity_poly.pdbx_strand_id
1 'polypeptide(L)'
;MVTVVHGSARRVQACRLDDLLGRLVGSTKTESKLYLAYLHGLTSFCLPDPFIGRTGTEEALDILGSAIVRVTSVLTETSYDILHSISTLSPKRSFYLRNEKVMQVVGWSSRLSYVSQDDRFYRAGRNLLARSHEISFLHPTHEVPDSPDFSSVHLVERAINRASRGHVAGFGA
;
A
#
# COMPACT_ATOMS: atom_id res chain seq x y z
N MET A 1 -17.62 13.83 17.03
CA MET A 1 -17.26 15.14 16.43
C MET A 1 -15.74 15.25 16.50
N VAL A 2 -15.04 15.20 15.37
CA VAL A 2 -13.57 15.35 15.34
C VAL A 2 -13.25 16.84 15.28
N THR A 3 -12.68 17.39 16.35
CA THR A 3 -12.26 18.80 16.40
C THR A 3 -10.77 18.88 16.09
N VAL A 4 -10.42 19.50 14.97
CA VAL A 4 -9.02 19.81 14.64
C VAL A 4 -8.64 21.06 15.42
N VAL A 5 -7.67 20.94 16.34
CA VAL A 5 -7.15 22.10 17.08
C VAL A 5 -6.44 23.03 16.10
N HIS A 6 -6.89 24.29 16.07
CA HIS A 6 -6.32 25.29 15.19
C HIS A 6 -4.82 25.46 15.46
N GLY A 7 -3.99 25.29 14.43
CA GLY A 7 -2.53 25.45 14.50
C GLY A 7 -1.71 24.18 14.82
N SER A 8 -2.33 23.03 15.12
CA SER A 8 -1.58 21.79 15.36
C SER A 8 -1.36 20.92 14.11
N ALA A 9 -2.17 21.14 13.07
CA ALA A 9 -2.13 20.34 11.84
C ALA A 9 -1.26 21.01 10.76
N ARG A 10 -0.19 20.33 10.33
CA ARG A 10 0.66 20.78 9.21
C ARG A 10 -0.09 20.80 7.87
N ARG A 11 -1.09 19.92 7.71
CA ARG A 11 -1.93 19.82 6.51
C ARG A 11 -3.27 19.16 6.83
N VAL A 12 -4.36 19.67 6.26
CA VAL A 12 -5.71 19.09 6.34
C VAL A 12 -6.16 18.70 4.93
N GLN A 13 -6.80 17.54 4.80
CA GLN A 13 -7.38 17.08 3.54
C GLN A 13 -8.81 16.61 3.78
N ALA A 14 -9.76 17.26 3.11
CA ALA A 14 -11.14 16.83 3.14
C ALA A 14 -11.31 15.62 2.22
N CYS A 15 -11.91 14.55 2.76
CA CYS A 15 -12.43 13.43 1.98
C CYS A 15 -13.95 13.52 2.03
N ARG A 16 -14.61 13.39 0.88
CA ARG A 16 -16.06 13.31 0.79
C ARG A 16 -16.47 11.86 0.62
N LEU A 17 -17.60 11.49 1.21
CA LEU A 17 -18.27 10.23 0.92
C LEU A 17 -19.06 10.40 -0.37
N ASP A 18 -18.86 9.48 -1.30
CA ASP A 18 -19.61 9.36 -2.54
C ASP A 18 -20.54 8.15 -2.38
N ASP A 19 -21.76 8.42 -1.92
CA ASP A 19 -22.74 7.39 -1.55
C ASP A 19 -23.22 6.57 -2.75
N LEU A 20 -23.17 7.15 -3.96
CA LEU A 20 -23.59 6.47 -5.18
C LEU A 20 -22.57 5.39 -5.58
N LEU A 21 -21.28 5.70 -5.43
CA LEU A 21 -20.19 4.81 -5.84
C LEU A 21 -19.58 4.05 -4.65
N GLY A 22 -20.05 4.28 -3.42
CA GLY A 22 -19.56 3.63 -2.21
C GLY A 22 -18.07 3.88 -1.96
N ARG A 23 -17.61 5.13 -2.08
CA ARG A 23 -16.16 5.42 -1.98
C ARG A 23 -15.84 6.73 -1.28
N LEU A 24 -14.63 6.80 -0.73
CA LEU A 24 -14.06 8.04 -0.20
C LEU A 24 -13.33 8.80 -1.33
N VAL A 25 -13.95 9.91 -1.76
CA VAL A 25 -13.38 10.81 -2.76
C VAL A 25 -12.57 11.90 -2.05
N GLY A 26 -11.26 11.69 -2.00
CA GLY A 26 -10.29 12.68 -1.55
C GLY A 26 -9.76 13.57 -2.69
N SER A 27 -8.72 14.34 -2.39
CA SER A 27 -7.97 15.12 -3.39
C SER A 27 -7.45 14.25 -4.53
N THR A 28 -7.32 14.85 -5.72
CA THR A 28 -6.68 14.24 -6.90
C THR A 28 -5.16 14.16 -6.79
N LYS A 29 -4.57 14.66 -5.70
CA LYS A 29 -3.13 14.58 -5.44
C LYS A 29 -2.73 13.14 -5.07
N THR A 30 -1.61 12.67 -5.63
CA THR A 30 -1.07 11.33 -5.36
C THR A 30 -0.79 11.09 -3.88
N GLU A 31 -0.17 12.04 -3.17
CA GLU A 31 0.07 11.93 -1.73
C GLU A 31 -1.22 11.68 -0.93
N SER A 32 -2.33 12.33 -1.31
CA SER A 32 -3.62 12.15 -0.67
C SER A 32 -4.18 10.75 -0.89
N LYS A 33 -4.05 10.24 -2.12
CA LYS A 33 -4.49 8.89 -2.47
C LYS A 33 -3.63 7.83 -1.80
N LEU A 34 -2.31 8.01 -1.77
CA LEU A 34 -1.40 7.14 -1.03
C LEU A 34 -1.73 7.13 0.47
N TYR A 35 -1.97 8.31 1.07
CA TYR A 35 -2.33 8.37 2.48
C TYR A 35 -3.68 7.70 2.77
N LEU A 36 -4.66 7.87 1.88
CA LEU A 36 -5.95 7.18 1.98
C LEU A 36 -5.79 5.66 1.86
N ALA A 37 -4.98 5.17 0.91
CA ALA A 37 -4.64 3.76 0.79
C ALA A 37 -3.95 3.23 2.06
N TYR A 38 -3.04 4.01 2.64
CA TYR A 38 -2.39 3.67 3.91
C TYR A 38 -3.40 3.53 5.04
N LEU A 39 -4.36 4.45 5.16
CA LEU A 39 -5.41 4.37 6.17
C LEU A 39 -6.28 3.11 5.98
N HIS A 40 -6.76 2.84 4.76
CA HIS A 40 -7.54 1.64 4.47
C HIS A 40 -6.77 0.35 4.79
N GLY A 41 -5.49 0.27 4.43
CA GLY A 41 -4.65 -0.88 4.75
C GLY A 41 -4.44 -1.04 6.25
N LEU A 42 -4.13 0.06 6.95
CA LEU A 42 -3.87 0.08 8.38
C LEU A 42 -5.10 -0.32 9.22
N THR A 43 -6.29 0.10 8.80
CA THR A 43 -7.55 -0.19 9.50
C THR A 43 -8.34 -1.33 8.86
N SER A 44 -7.68 -2.15 8.03
CA SER A 44 -8.33 -3.29 7.37
C SER A 44 -8.80 -4.33 8.38
N PHE A 45 -9.93 -4.94 8.07
CA PHE A 45 -10.59 -5.97 8.87
C PHE A 45 -11.03 -7.15 7.99
N CYS A 46 -11.34 -8.30 8.58
CA CYS A 46 -11.74 -9.50 7.82
C CYS A 46 -13.11 -9.38 7.16
N LEU A 47 -13.98 -8.51 7.66
CA LEU A 47 -15.27 -8.22 7.05
C LEU A 47 -15.16 -7.01 6.12
N PRO A 48 -15.86 -7.02 4.97
CA PRO A 48 -15.97 -5.85 4.12
C PRO A 48 -16.56 -4.67 4.89
N ASP A 49 -16.06 -3.47 4.60
CA ASP A 49 -16.67 -2.24 5.06
C ASP A 49 -18.10 -2.14 4.49
N PRO A 50 -19.13 -1.90 5.32
CA PRO A 50 -20.52 -1.88 4.86
C PRO A 50 -20.84 -0.77 3.84
N PHE A 51 -20.05 0.30 3.82
CA PHE A 51 -20.24 1.42 2.89
C PHE A 51 -19.54 1.16 1.55
N ILE A 52 -18.33 0.59 1.59
CA ILE A 52 -17.50 0.38 0.38
C ILE A 52 -17.76 -1.01 -0.25
N GLY A 53 -18.25 -1.97 0.53
CA GLY A 53 -18.43 -3.36 0.10
C GLY A 53 -17.11 -4.11 -0.10
N ARG A 54 -16.00 -3.57 0.41
CA ARG A 54 -14.65 -4.11 0.31
C ARG A 54 -13.95 -4.04 1.65
N THR A 55 -13.02 -4.95 1.90
CA THR A 55 -12.10 -4.83 3.05
C THR A 55 -11.16 -3.64 2.85
N GLY A 56 -10.59 -3.14 3.94
CA GLY A 56 -9.58 -2.07 3.86
C GLY A 56 -8.36 -2.47 3.03
N THR A 57 -7.97 -3.75 3.05
CA THR A 57 -6.87 -4.27 2.22
C THR A 57 -7.20 -4.19 0.74
N GLU A 58 -8.40 -4.63 0.35
CA GLU A 58 -8.86 -4.58 -1.03
C GLU A 58 -8.95 -3.14 -1.55
N GLU A 59 -9.56 -2.24 -0.76
CA GLU A 59 -9.69 -0.83 -1.15
C GLU A 59 -8.32 -0.13 -1.24
N ALA A 60 -7.40 -0.42 -0.31
CA ALA A 60 -6.05 0.12 -0.37
C ALA A 60 -5.32 -0.33 -1.65
N LEU A 61 -5.42 -1.62 -2.01
CA LEU A 61 -4.80 -2.16 -3.22
C LEU A 61 -5.45 -1.62 -4.50
N ASP A 62 -6.76 -1.41 -4.51
CA ASP A 62 -7.48 -0.75 -5.62
C ASP A 62 -6.96 0.68 -5.83
N ILE A 63 -6.84 1.46 -4.75
CA ILE A 63 -6.29 2.81 -4.82
C ILE A 63 -4.84 2.80 -5.35
N LEU A 64 -3.99 1.88 -4.87
CA LEU A 64 -2.60 1.74 -5.35
C LEU A 64 -2.53 1.33 -6.83
N GLY A 65 -3.50 0.55 -7.31
CA GLY A 65 -3.66 0.17 -8.71
C GLY A 65 -4.28 1.26 -9.59
N SER A 66 -4.86 2.30 -9.00
CA SER A 66 -5.55 3.35 -9.73
C SER A 66 -4.62 4.14 -10.67
N ALA A 67 -5.20 4.67 -11.76
CA ALA A 67 -4.44 5.48 -12.72
C ALA A 67 -3.81 6.72 -12.06
N ILE A 68 -4.47 7.34 -11.07
CA ILE A 68 -3.91 8.51 -10.36
C ILE A 68 -2.59 8.16 -9.70
N VAL A 69 -2.51 7.02 -9.00
CA VAL A 69 -1.27 6.60 -8.34
C VAL A 69 -0.25 6.12 -9.37
N ARG A 70 -0.69 5.31 -10.35
CA ARG A 70 0.18 4.69 -11.34
C ARG A 70 0.77 5.64 -12.38
N VAL A 71 0.05 6.70 -12.76
CA VAL A 71 0.43 7.65 -13.83
C VAL A 71 1.11 8.90 -13.25
N THR A 72 1.23 9.00 -11.93
CA THR A 72 1.99 10.10 -11.31
C THR A 72 3.39 10.16 -11.91
N SER A 73 3.87 11.39 -12.14
CA SER A 73 5.28 11.71 -12.35
C SER A 73 6.15 11.22 -11.18
N VAL A 74 7.43 11.57 -11.18
CA VAL A 74 8.34 11.24 -10.06
C VAL A 74 7.71 11.57 -8.71
N LEU A 75 7.73 10.57 -7.82
CA LEU A 75 7.15 10.64 -6.49
C LEU A 75 7.88 11.72 -5.67
N THR A 76 7.12 12.54 -4.94
CA THR A 76 7.68 13.43 -3.92
C THR A 76 8.25 12.62 -2.76
N GLU A 77 9.16 13.22 -1.99
CA GLU A 77 9.68 12.60 -0.75
C GLU A 77 8.55 12.18 0.20
N THR A 78 7.54 13.02 0.37
CA THR A 78 6.35 12.67 1.18
C THR A 78 5.56 11.50 0.58
N SER A 79 5.42 11.41 -0.74
CA SER A 79 4.79 10.25 -1.38
C SER A 79 5.58 8.97 -1.13
N TYR A 80 6.92 9.06 -1.18
CA TYR A 80 7.80 7.95 -0.88
C TYR A 80 7.65 7.48 0.58
N ASP A 81 7.65 8.38 1.55
CA ASP A 81 7.50 8.02 2.97
C ASP A 81 6.18 7.30 3.25
N ILE A 82 5.10 7.75 2.60
CA ILE A 82 3.80 7.08 2.70
C ILE A 82 3.86 5.71 2.01
N LEU A 83 4.45 5.60 0.83
CA LEU A 83 4.59 4.33 0.12
C LEU A 83 5.47 3.32 0.88
N HIS A 84 6.51 3.80 1.55
CA HIS A 84 7.31 3.00 2.47
C HIS A 84 6.46 2.51 3.65
N SER A 85 5.68 3.40 4.26
CA SER A 85 4.75 3.03 5.33
C SER A 85 3.74 1.96 4.90
N ILE A 86 3.16 2.11 3.70
CA ILE A 86 2.28 1.10 3.08
C ILE A 86 3.02 -0.22 2.90
N SER A 87 4.23 -0.19 2.33
CA SER A 87 5.03 -1.41 2.13
C SER A 87 5.26 -2.15 3.44
N THR A 88 5.51 -1.43 4.54
CA THR A 88 5.71 -2.02 5.87
C THR A 88 4.46 -2.58 6.54
N LEU A 89 3.27 -2.42 5.92
CA LEU A 89 2.10 -3.20 6.31
C LEU A 89 2.26 -4.67 5.92
N SER A 90 3.14 -5.02 4.99
CA SER A 90 3.41 -6.42 4.65
C SER A 90 4.23 -7.15 5.72
N PRO A 91 4.00 -8.46 5.90
CA PRO A 91 4.91 -9.30 6.69
C PRO A 91 6.32 -9.28 6.10
N LYS A 92 7.35 -9.29 6.95
CA LYS A 92 8.74 -9.42 6.49
C LYS A 92 9.03 -10.87 6.15
N ARG A 93 9.56 -11.17 4.97
CA ARG A 93 9.85 -12.56 4.55
C ARG A 93 11.31 -12.74 4.18
N SER A 94 11.99 -13.70 4.81
CA SER A 94 13.36 -14.09 4.49
C SER A 94 13.51 -15.62 4.48
N PHE A 95 14.55 -16.13 3.82
CA PHE A 95 14.89 -17.54 3.92
C PHE A 95 15.57 -17.83 5.25
N TYR A 96 15.22 -18.93 5.91
CA TYR A 96 15.80 -19.33 7.20
C TYR A 96 17.33 -19.50 7.09
N LEU A 97 17.79 -20.04 5.96
CA LEU A 97 19.20 -20.03 5.57
C LEU A 97 19.33 -19.32 4.22
N ARG A 98 20.24 -18.35 4.12
CA ARG A 98 20.41 -17.54 2.90
C ARG A 98 20.75 -18.38 1.66
N ASN A 99 21.46 -19.49 1.87
CA ASN A 99 21.97 -20.35 0.81
C ASN A 99 21.00 -21.48 0.44
N GLU A 100 19.97 -21.72 1.26
CA GLU A 100 19.02 -22.82 1.07
C GLU A 100 17.59 -22.28 0.98
N LYS A 101 17.03 -22.30 -0.24
CA LYS A 101 15.70 -21.75 -0.53
C LYS A 101 14.55 -22.69 -0.14
N VAL A 102 14.72 -23.47 0.94
CA VAL A 102 13.78 -24.54 1.34
C VAL A 102 12.75 -24.04 2.35
N MET A 103 13.17 -23.20 3.31
CA MET A 103 12.32 -22.73 4.42
C MET A 103 12.24 -21.20 4.48
N GLN A 104 11.13 -20.68 5.03
CA GLN A 104 10.92 -19.24 5.23
C GLN A 104 10.79 -18.88 6.70
N VAL A 105 11.27 -17.69 7.03
CA VAL A 105 10.98 -16.96 8.25
C VAL A 105 10.04 -15.82 7.89
N VAL A 106 8.96 -15.67 8.66
CA VAL A 106 7.97 -14.60 8.47
C VAL A 106 7.93 -13.76 9.74
N GLY A 107 8.32 -12.50 9.62
CA GLY A 107 8.24 -11.50 10.68
C GLY A 107 6.93 -10.71 10.57
N TRP A 108 5.94 -11.08 11.37
CA TRP A 108 4.71 -10.32 11.53
C TRP A 108 4.94 -9.14 12.48
N SER A 109 4.31 -8.00 12.18
CA SER A 109 4.27 -6.87 13.10
C SER A 109 3.32 -7.17 14.24
N SER A 110 3.79 -7.05 15.48
CA SER A 110 2.95 -7.15 16.70
C SER A 110 2.03 -5.95 16.90
N ARG A 111 2.25 -4.86 16.14
CA ARG A 111 1.48 -3.62 16.24
C ARG A 111 0.29 -3.58 15.28
N LEU A 112 0.19 -4.54 14.38
CA LEU A 112 -0.84 -4.62 13.35
C LEU A 112 -1.64 -5.90 13.52
N SER A 113 -2.93 -5.86 13.17
CA SER A 113 -3.72 -7.07 13.07
C SER A 113 -3.17 -7.97 11.97
N TYR A 114 -3.36 -9.28 12.11
CA TYR A 114 -2.96 -10.25 11.10
C TYR A 114 -3.65 -9.99 9.75
N VAL A 115 -4.92 -9.58 9.77
CA VAL A 115 -5.74 -9.35 8.56
C VAL A 115 -5.35 -8.07 7.81
N SER A 116 -4.69 -7.13 8.48
CA SER A 116 -4.20 -5.88 7.88
C SER A 116 -2.82 -6.07 7.23
N GLN A 117 -2.19 -7.23 7.42
CA GLN A 117 -0.84 -7.49 6.93
C GLN A 117 -0.86 -8.38 5.68
N ASP A 118 -0.70 -7.75 4.52
CA ASP A 118 -0.78 -8.40 3.21
C ASP A 118 0.49 -8.18 2.37
N ASP A 119 1.04 -9.26 1.80
CA ASP A 119 2.24 -9.25 0.95
C ASP A 119 2.11 -8.39 -0.31
N ARG A 120 0.89 -8.16 -0.80
CA ARG A 120 0.63 -7.34 -1.97
C ARG A 120 1.00 -5.88 -1.74
N PHE A 121 1.04 -5.39 -0.50
CA PHE A 121 1.50 -4.02 -0.22
C PHE A 121 2.99 -3.83 -0.56
N TYR A 122 3.85 -4.77 -0.16
CA TYR A 122 5.27 -4.77 -0.50
C TYR A 122 5.47 -4.82 -2.02
N ARG A 123 4.74 -5.72 -2.70
CA ARG A 123 4.77 -5.81 -4.16
C ARG A 123 4.33 -4.52 -4.83
N ALA A 124 3.23 -3.91 -4.37
CA ALA A 124 2.73 -2.64 -4.89
C ALA A 124 3.75 -1.50 -4.70
N GLY A 125 4.35 -1.41 -3.51
CA GLY A 125 5.41 -0.44 -3.20
C GLY A 125 6.61 -0.55 -4.13
N ARG A 126 7.11 -1.77 -4.33
CA ARG A 126 8.20 -2.02 -5.28
C ARG A 126 7.84 -1.66 -6.72
N ASN A 127 6.66 -2.06 -7.18
CA ASN A 127 6.23 -1.80 -8.56
C ASN A 127 6.08 -0.30 -8.84
N LEU A 128 5.55 0.47 -7.89
CA LEU A 128 5.41 1.91 -8.02
C LEU A 128 6.76 2.63 -8.03
N LEU A 129 7.72 2.18 -7.20
CA LEU A 129 9.08 2.74 -7.20
C LEU A 129 9.87 2.37 -8.44
N ALA A 130 9.81 1.12 -8.89
CA ALA A 130 10.43 0.68 -10.13
C ALA A 130 9.93 1.53 -11.32
N ARG A 131 8.62 1.78 -11.38
CA ARG A 131 8.05 2.68 -12.40
C ARG A 131 8.54 4.12 -12.27
N SER A 132 8.65 4.65 -11.05
CA SER A 132 9.20 5.99 -10.82
C SER A 132 10.66 6.08 -11.31
N HIS A 133 11.44 5.02 -11.11
CA HIS A 133 12.82 4.91 -11.63
C HIS A 133 12.85 4.90 -13.16
N GLU A 134 11.97 4.14 -13.82
CA GLU A 134 11.89 4.07 -15.29
C GLU A 134 11.66 5.43 -15.95
N ILE A 135 10.91 6.33 -15.31
CA ILE A 135 10.60 7.67 -15.83
C ILE A 135 11.48 8.78 -15.23
N SER A 136 12.41 8.44 -14.33
CA SER A 136 13.24 9.42 -13.61
C SER A 136 14.08 10.31 -14.55
N PHE A 137 14.49 9.78 -15.71
CA PHE A 137 15.25 10.53 -16.71
C PHE A 137 14.49 11.75 -17.27
N LEU A 138 13.16 11.76 -17.20
CA LEU A 138 12.31 12.91 -17.58
C LEU A 138 12.31 14.01 -16.52
N HIS A 139 12.83 13.73 -15.32
CA HIS A 139 12.82 14.60 -14.15
C HIS A 139 14.22 14.65 -13.49
N PRO A 140 15.24 15.25 -14.14
CA PRO A 140 16.64 15.17 -13.71
C PRO A 140 16.93 15.80 -12.33
N THR A 141 16.01 16.62 -11.82
CA THR A 141 16.14 17.30 -10.53
C THR A 141 15.63 16.49 -9.35
N HIS A 142 15.04 15.30 -9.60
CA HIS A 142 14.46 14.48 -8.56
C HIS A 142 15.18 13.14 -8.44
N GLU A 143 15.75 12.89 -7.26
CA GLU A 143 16.28 11.58 -6.91
C GLU A 143 15.13 10.64 -6.55
N VAL A 144 15.09 9.46 -7.18
CA VAL A 144 14.12 8.42 -6.86
C VAL A 144 14.77 7.47 -5.85
N PRO A 145 14.18 7.27 -4.66
CA PRO A 145 14.73 6.35 -3.67
C PRO A 145 14.73 4.91 -4.15
N ASP A 146 15.60 4.09 -3.57
CA ASP A 146 15.66 2.65 -3.86
C ASP A 146 14.38 1.92 -3.47
N SER A 147 14.13 0.79 -4.14
CA SER A 147 13.03 -0.10 -3.80
C SER A 147 13.20 -0.69 -2.38
N PRO A 148 12.11 -0.90 -1.62
CA PRO A 148 12.19 -1.52 -0.31
C PRO A 148 12.83 -2.91 -0.37
N ASP A 149 13.86 -3.15 0.43
CA ASP A 149 14.63 -4.41 0.44
C ASP A 149 14.58 -5.13 1.80
N PHE A 150 13.41 -5.16 2.44
CA PHE A 150 13.23 -5.87 3.71
C PHE A 150 12.59 -7.26 3.55
N SER A 151 12.31 -7.70 2.31
CA SER A 151 11.70 -9.00 2.04
C SER A 151 12.18 -9.61 0.74
N SER A 152 12.31 -10.94 0.73
CA SER A 152 12.62 -11.68 -0.50
C SER A 152 11.41 -11.68 -1.43
N VAL A 153 11.58 -11.11 -2.63
CA VAL A 153 10.54 -11.08 -3.68
C VAL A 153 10.00 -12.48 -3.96
N HIS A 154 10.85 -13.49 -4.04
CA HIS A 154 10.42 -14.87 -4.29
C HIS A 154 9.47 -15.41 -3.21
N LEU A 155 9.73 -15.07 -1.94
CA LEU A 155 8.87 -15.50 -0.82
C LEU A 155 7.56 -14.72 -0.78
N VAL A 156 7.60 -13.44 -1.13
CA VAL A 156 6.42 -12.57 -1.28
C VAL A 156 5.52 -13.13 -2.38
N GLU A 157 6.02 -13.34 -3.60
CA GLU A 157 5.22 -13.89 -4.70
C GLU A 157 4.64 -15.27 -4.35
N ARG A 158 5.44 -16.14 -3.70
CA ARG A 158 4.96 -17.43 -3.23
C ARG A 158 3.82 -17.30 -2.23
N ALA A 159 3.87 -16.32 -1.33
CA ALA A 159 2.81 -16.08 -0.37
C ALA A 159 1.55 -15.54 -1.04
N ILE A 160 1.69 -14.57 -1.95
CA ILE A 160 0.57 -14.04 -2.74
C ILE A 160 -0.11 -15.15 -3.55
N ASN A 161 0.66 -16.00 -4.22
CA ASN A 161 0.15 -17.15 -4.99
C ASN A 161 -0.49 -18.24 -4.13
N ARG A 162 -0.22 -18.30 -2.83
CA ARG A 162 -0.92 -19.20 -1.91
C ARG A 162 -2.22 -18.57 -1.43
N ALA A 163 -2.17 -17.29 -1.11
CA ALA A 163 -3.31 -16.54 -0.62
C ALA A 163 -4.37 -16.36 -1.72
N SER A 164 -3.99 -16.30 -3.00
CA SER A 164 -4.90 -16.19 -4.16
C SER A 164 -6.07 -17.17 -4.12
N ARG A 165 -5.82 -18.40 -3.66
CA ARG A 165 -6.82 -19.47 -3.56
C ARG A 165 -8.01 -19.13 -2.65
N GLY A 166 -7.85 -18.19 -1.73
CA GLY A 166 -8.89 -17.78 -0.78
C GLY A 166 -9.54 -16.43 -1.10
N HIS A 167 -9.15 -15.78 -2.21
CA HIS A 167 -9.68 -14.46 -2.57
C HIS A 167 -10.81 -14.53 -3.59
N VAL A 168 -11.55 -13.43 -3.73
CA VAL A 168 -12.60 -13.26 -4.74
C VAL A 168 -11.98 -12.78 -6.07
N ALA A 169 -12.66 -13.07 -7.18
CA ALA A 169 -12.29 -12.59 -8.52
C ALA A 169 -12.07 -11.07 -8.51
N GLY A 170 -10.94 -10.62 -9.06
CA GLY A 170 -10.53 -9.21 -9.06
C GLY A 170 -9.61 -8.80 -7.91
N PHE A 171 -9.50 -9.59 -6.83
CA PHE A 171 -8.62 -9.33 -5.70
C PHE A 171 -7.70 -10.50 -5.36
N GLY A 172 -7.04 -11.05 -6.37
CA GLY A 172 -6.01 -12.06 -6.21
C GLY A 172 -6.43 -13.48 -6.51
N ALA A 173 -7.70 -13.76 -6.85
CA ALA A 173 -8.12 -15.06 -7.40
C ALA A 173 -7.71 -15.27 -8.86
#